data_AF-A0A167T1K9-F1
#
_entry.id   AF-A0A167T1K9-F1
#
_cell.length_a   1.000
_cell.length_b   1.000
_cell.length_c   1.000
_cell.angle_alpha   90.00
_cell.angle_beta   90.00
_cell.angle_gamma   90.00
#
_symmetry.space_group_name_H-M   'P 1'
#
loop_
_entity.id
_entity.type
_entity.pdbx_description
1 polymer ?
#
loop_
_entity_poly.entity_id
_entity_poly.type
_entity_poly.pdbx_seq_one_letter_code
_entity_poly.pdbx_strand_id
1 'polypeptide(L)'
;MHWNPFAFCGIHHGGPVSCCGVTKKGEPCKNSVKFQDTKIGHERLTTLGREPFDLSTLQPKLYDIARVFLCARWHRQRQADQVGQQ
;
A
#
# COMPACT_ATOMS: atom_id res chain seq x y z
N MET A 1 2.99 12.56 -20.97
CA MET A 1 3.92 11.76 -20.15
C MET A 1 3.12 10.69 -19.43
N HIS A 2 3.41 9.40 -19.64
CA HIS A 2 2.88 8.35 -18.77
C HIS A 2 3.76 8.31 -17.52
N TRP A 3 3.15 8.54 -16.37
CA TRP A 3 3.80 8.37 -15.08
C TRP A 3 3.67 6.91 -14.63
N ASN A 4 4.59 6.43 -13.81
CA ASN A 4 4.59 5.05 -13.35
C ASN A 4 4.46 5.01 -11.82
N PRO A 5 3.31 4.60 -11.26
CA PRO A 5 3.10 4.53 -9.81
C PRO A 5 3.97 3.46 -9.14
N PHE A 6 4.38 2.40 -9.84
CA PHE A 6 5.29 1.41 -9.27
C PHE A 6 6.68 2.00 -9.01
N ALA A 7 7.18 2.77 -9.97
CA ALA A 7 8.45 3.49 -9.82
C ALA A 7 8.37 4.56 -8.73
N PHE A 8 7.26 5.31 -8.68
CA PHE A 8 7.03 6.33 -7.66
C PHE A 8 6.97 5.74 -6.23
N CYS A 9 6.32 4.58 -6.08
CA CYS A 9 6.18 3.91 -4.79
C CYS A 9 7.36 3.01 -4.42
N GLY A 10 8.38 2.87 -5.29
CA GLY A 10 9.50 1.96 -5.07
C GLY A 10 9.12 0.48 -4.99
N ILE A 11 8.06 0.08 -5.70
CA ILE A 11 7.55 -1.30 -5.67
C ILE A 11 8.16 -2.08 -6.83
N HIS A 12 8.95 -3.11 -6.50
CA HIS A 12 9.54 -4.01 -7.50
C HIS A 12 8.52 -5.05 -7.98
N HIS A 13 8.54 -5.37 -9.28
CA HIS A 13 7.77 -6.48 -9.84
C HIS A 13 8.47 -7.82 -9.51
N GLY A 14 7.73 -8.78 -8.96
CA GLY A 14 8.17 -10.19 -8.93
C GLY A 14 8.67 -10.77 -7.59
N GLY A 15 8.20 -10.28 -6.43
CA GLY A 15 8.49 -10.89 -5.14
C GLY A 15 7.34 -10.76 -4.14
N PRO A 16 7.36 -11.50 -3.00
CA PRO A 16 6.41 -11.26 -1.92
C PRO A 16 6.59 -9.83 -1.42
N VAL A 17 5.58 -8.99 -1.61
CA VAL A 17 5.65 -7.61 -1.15
C VAL A 17 5.65 -7.61 0.37
N SER A 18 6.75 -7.14 0.95
CA SER A 18 6.85 -6.91 2.38
C SER A 18 5.85 -5.83 2.79
N CYS A 19 5.35 -5.93 4.02
CA CYS A 19 4.46 -4.92 4.58
C CYS A 19 5.10 -3.54 4.51
N CYS A 20 4.44 -2.56 3.88
CA CYS A 20 4.95 -1.19 3.76
C CYS A 20 4.81 -0.35 5.04
N GLY A 21 4.23 -0.93 6.10
CA GLY A 21 4.06 -0.28 7.39
C GLY A 21 5.37 -0.12 8.18
N VAL A 22 5.39 0.86 9.07
CA VAL A 22 6.46 1.07 10.05
C VAL A 22 5.99 0.66 11.45
N THR A 23 6.83 -0.03 12.20
CA THR A 23 6.55 -0.39 13.59
C THR A 23 6.50 0.86 14.48
N LYS A 24 6.02 0.72 15.72
CA LYS A 24 6.02 1.84 16.70
C LYS A 24 7.41 2.43 16.97
N LYS A 25 8.48 1.66 16.72
CA LYS A 25 9.87 2.09 16.87
C LYS A 25 10.42 2.80 15.63
N GLY A 26 9.61 2.99 14.59
CA GLY A 26 10.02 3.57 13.31
C GLY A 26 10.69 2.58 12.35
N GLU A 27 10.87 1.31 12.75
CA GLU A 27 11.52 0.30 11.90
C GLU A 27 10.56 -0.26 10.83
N PRO A 28 11.03 -0.61 9.63
CA PRO A 28 10.22 -1.27 8.60
C PRO A 28 9.61 -2.59 9.10
N CYS A 29 8.34 -2.83 8.75
CA CYS A 29 7.66 -4.06 9.12
C CYS A 29 8.23 -5.26 8.35
N LYS A 30 8.72 -6.27 9.07
CA LYS A 30 9.30 -7.49 8.49
C LYS A 30 8.26 -8.57 8.13
N ASN A 31 6.96 -8.30 8.34
CA ASN A 31 5.91 -9.26 8.02
C ASN A 31 5.59 -9.25 6.53
N SER A 32 5.18 -10.40 6.01
CA SER A 32 4.67 -10.52 4.65
C SER A 32 3.21 -10.05 4.57
N VAL A 33 2.87 -9.55 3.38
CA VAL A 33 1.48 -9.34 2.97
C VAL A 33 0.99 -10.64 2.31
N LYS A 34 -0.31 -10.95 2.42
CA LYS A 34 -0.85 -12.13 1.72
C LYS A 34 -0.69 -11.93 0.21
N PHE A 35 -0.44 -13.01 -0.52
CA PHE A 35 -0.30 -12.97 -1.97
C PHE A 35 -1.52 -12.34 -2.67
N GLN A 36 -2.73 -12.68 -2.21
CA GLN A 36 -3.98 -12.11 -2.75
C GLN A 36 -4.07 -10.60 -2.56
N ASP A 37 -3.76 -10.09 -1.37
CA ASP A 37 -3.74 -8.65 -1.12
C ASP A 37 -2.68 -7.96 -2.00
N THR A 38 -1.51 -8.57 -2.16
CA THR A 38 -0.45 -8.06 -3.05
C THR A 38 -0.95 -7.93 -4.49
N LYS A 39 -1.67 -8.94 -5.00
CA LYS A 39 -2.28 -8.90 -6.33
C LYS A 39 -3.27 -7.74 -6.46
N ILE A 40 -4.16 -7.56 -5.49
CA ILE A 40 -5.12 -6.44 -5.46
C ILE A 40 -4.38 -5.10 -5.45
N GLY A 41 -3.33 -4.96 -4.65
CA GLY A 41 -2.52 -3.74 -4.59
C GLY A 41 -1.85 -3.42 -5.94
N HIS A 42 -1.30 -4.42 -6.61
CA HIS A 42 -0.71 -4.28 -7.95
C HIS A 42 -1.76 -3.90 -8.99
N GLU A 43 -2.95 -4.50 -8.96
CA GLU A 43 -4.06 -4.14 -9.84
C GLU A 43 -4.48 -2.68 -9.65
N ARG A 44 -4.62 -2.22 -8.39
CA ARG A 44 -4.96 -0.81 -8.09
C ARG A 44 -3.88 0.17 -8.55
N LEU A 45 -2.59 -0.14 -8.36
CA LEU A 45 -1.49 0.67 -8.88
C LEU A 45 -1.49 0.71 -10.41
N THR A 46 -1.77 -0.42 -11.05
CA THR A 46 -1.86 -0.48 -12.52
C THR A 46 -2.99 0.41 -13.03
N THR A 47 -4.16 0.38 -12.38
CA THR A 47 -5.28 1.28 -12.70
C THR A 47 -4.90 2.74 -12.48
N LEU A 48 -4.28 3.07 -11.34
CA LEU A 48 -3.85 4.42 -11.02
C LEU A 48 -2.87 4.96 -12.08
N GLY A 49 -1.95 4.13 -12.58
CA GLY A 49 -0.98 4.53 -13.62
C GLY A 49 -1.59 4.79 -14.99
N ARG A 50 -2.85 4.38 -15.22
CA ARG A 50 -3.61 4.71 -16.44
C ARG A 50 -4.32 6.06 -16.33
N GLU A 51 -4.52 6.56 -15.12
CA GLU A 51 -5.12 7.88 -14.89
C GLU A 51 -4.09 8.99 -15.16
N PRO A 52 -4.53 10.21 -15.51
CA PRO A 52 -3.65 11.37 -15.55
C PRO A 52 -3.01 11.61 -14.17
N PHE A 53 -1.74 12.00 -14.18
CA PHE A 53 -1.06 12.36 -12.94
C PHE A 53 -1.67 13.64 -12.36
N ASP A 54 -2.19 13.54 -11.14
CA ASP A 54 -2.77 14.67 -10.42
C ASP A 54 -2.38 14.61 -8.94
N LEU A 55 -1.49 15.52 -8.55
CA LEU A 55 -0.98 15.62 -7.17
C LEU A 55 -2.09 15.88 -6.14
N SER A 56 -3.17 16.58 -6.53
CA SER A 56 -4.24 16.95 -5.60
C SER A 56 -5.04 15.73 -5.12
N THR A 57 -5.17 14.71 -5.97
CA THR A 57 -5.87 13.46 -5.66
C THR A 57 -4.93 12.26 -5.44
N LEU A 58 -3.64 12.41 -5.72
CA LEU A 58 -2.67 11.32 -5.63
C LEU A 58 -2.49 10.81 -4.20
N GLN A 59 -2.32 11.70 -3.23
CA GLN A 59 -2.08 11.31 -1.83
C GLN A 59 -3.20 10.42 -1.25
N PRO A 60 -4.50 10.79 -1.34
CA PRO A 60 -5.56 9.93 -0.81
C PRO A 60 -5.67 8.60 -1.56
N LYS A 61 -5.45 8.56 -2.88
CA LYS A 61 -5.44 7.32 -3.67
C LYS A 61 -4.29 6.40 -3.26
N LEU A 62 -3.08 6.94 -3.11
CA LEU A 62 -1.91 6.16 -2.66
C LEU A 62 -2.09 5.67 -1.22
N TYR A 63 -2.70 6.46 -0.34
CA TYR A 63 -3.00 6.03 1.03
C TYR A 63 -3.95 4.83 1.05
N ASP A 64 -5.04 4.87 0.27
CA ASP A 64 -5.97 3.73 0.17
C ASP A 64 -5.29 2.47 -0.38
N ILE A 65 -4.47 2.62 -1.42
CA ILE A 65 -3.71 1.51 -2.00
C ILE A 65 -2.68 0.95 -0.99
N ALA A 66 -1.96 1.81 -0.27
CA ALA A 66 -0.96 1.40 0.71
C ALA A 66 -1.56 0.52 1.82
N ARG A 67 -2.84 0.72 2.18
CA ARG A 67 -3.53 -0.13 3.18
C ARG A 67 -3.62 -1.59 2.75
N VAL A 68 -3.67 -1.87 1.46
CA VAL A 68 -3.67 -3.23 0.91
C VAL A 68 -2.31 -3.91 1.12
N PHE A 69 -1.23 -3.13 1.11
CA PHE A 69 0.14 -3.59 1.38
C PHE A 69 0.49 -3.62 2.88
N LEU A 70 -0.48 -3.51 3.77
CA LEU A 70 -0.28 -3.66 5.22
C LEU A 70 -0.54 -5.11 5.65
N CYS A 71 0.36 -5.67 6.47
CA CYS A 71 0.11 -6.99 7.05
C CYS A 71 -1.10 -6.96 7.99
N ALA A 72 -1.92 -8.02 7.90
CA ALA A 72 -3.14 -8.12 8.69
C ALA A 72 -2.86 -8.12 10.20
N ARG A 73 -1.82 -8.88 10.60
CA ARG A 73 -1.46 -9.17 12.00
C ARG A 73 -1.20 -7.92 12.85
N TRP A 74 -0.60 -6.88 12.28
CA TRP A 74 -0.15 -5.72 13.06
C TRP A 74 -0.73 -4.40 12.61
N HIS A 75 -0.89 -4.20 11.30
CA HIS A 75 -1.22 -2.90 10.75
C HIS A 75 -2.69 -2.78 10.39
N ARG A 76 -3.28 -3.76 9.71
CA ARG A 76 -4.74 -3.71 9.44
C ARG A 76 -5.58 -3.92 10.68
N GLN A 77 -5.18 -4.83 11.59
CA GLN A 77 -5.91 -5.01 12.86
C GLN A 77 -5.94 -3.70 13.67
N ARG A 78 -4.81 -3.01 13.82
CA ARG A 78 -4.75 -1.72 14.51
C ARG A 78 -5.56 -0.62 13.83
N GLN A 79 -5.65 -0.61 12.50
CA GLN A 79 -6.55 0.30 11.81
C GLN A 79 -8.01 -0.01 12.15
N ALA A 80 -8.41 -1.28 12.17
CA ALA A 80 -9.76 -1.67 12.56
C ALA A 80 -10.06 -1.30 14.03
N ASP A 81 -9.12 -1.55 14.94
CA ASP A 81 -9.27 -1.23 16.36
C ASP A 81 -9.34 0.30 16.60
N GLN A 82 -8.62 1.11 15.83
CA GLN A 82 -8.70 2.59 15.91
C GLN A 82 -10.00 3.14 15.33
N VAL A 83 -10.56 2.52 14.29
CA VAL A 83 -11.84 2.93 13.70
C VAL A 83 -13.02 2.51 14.60
N GLY A 84 -12.88 1.42 15.38
CA GLY A 84 -13.88 0.96 16.33
C GLY A 84 -13.91 1.68 17.68
N GLN A 85 -13.03 2.65 17.93
CA GLN A 85 -13.00 3.48 19.15
C GLN A 85 -13.68 4.85 18.95
N GLN A 86 -14.81 4.88 18.24
CA GLN A 86 -15.68 6.06 18.16
C GLN A 86 -16.87 5.91 19.11
#